data_AF-A0A382MQA2-F1
#
_entry.id   AF-A0A382MQA2-F1
#
_cell.length_a   1.000
_cell.length_b   1.000
_cell.length_c   1.000
_cell.angle_alpha   90.00
_cell.angle_beta   90.00
_cell.angle_gamma   90.00
#
_symmetry.space_group_name_H-M   'P 1'
#
loop_
_entity.id
_entity.type
_entity.pdbx_description
1 polymer ?
#
loop_
_entity_poly.entity_id
_entity_poly.type
_entity_poly.pdbx_seq_one_letter_code
_entity_poly.pdbx_strand_id
1 'polypeptide(L)'
;VMWNRLISIVEEQALALVRTAFSTSVREAGDLSAGIYDTEGRMIAQAVTGTPGHVNTMAAAVVNFIEDIGPHRIYEGDSYITNDPWKGTGHLHDFTVVNPVFRNGNLVAFFACTAHVVDVGGRGYGPDATEV
;
A
#
# COMPACT_ATOMS: atom_id res chain seq x y z
N VAL A 1 10.58 -19.27 -13.51
CA VAL A 1 11.68 -18.68 -12.70
C VAL A 1 11.36 -17.25 -12.25
N MET A 2 11.03 -16.32 -13.16
CA MET A 2 10.77 -14.92 -12.77
C MET A 2 9.53 -14.73 -11.88
N TRP A 3 8.42 -15.41 -12.17
CA TRP A 3 7.21 -15.34 -11.34
C TRP A 3 7.47 -15.67 -9.86
N ASN A 4 8.13 -16.81 -9.60
CA ASN A 4 8.45 -17.24 -8.24
C ASN A 4 9.29 -16.20 -7.49
N ARG A 5 10.20 -15.48 -8.18
CA ARG A 5 10.99 -14.42 -7.55
C ARG A 5 10.14 -13.22 -7.17
N LEU A 6 9.23 -12.79 -8.05
CA LEU A 6 8.31 -11.68 -7.74
C LEU A 6 7.42 -12.02 -6.56
N ILE A 7 6.88 -13.23 -6.52
CA ILE A 7 6.11 -13.73 -5.37
C ILE A 7 6.96 -13.74 -4.10
N SER A 8 8.19 -14.26 -4.13
CA SER A 8 9.06 -14.23 -2.95
C SER A 8 9.34 -12.80 -2.45
N ILE A 9 9.50 -11.82 -3.35
CA ILE A 9 9.74 -10.42 -2.96
C ILE A 9 8.52 -9.84 -2.23
N VAL A 10 7.31 -10.01 -2.76
CA VAL A 10 6.10 -9.47 -2.11
C VAL A 10 5.79 -10.19 -0.80
N GLU A 11 6.06 -11.50 -0.71
CA GLU A 11 5.96 -12.25 0.56
C GLU A 11 6.97 -11.75 1.60
N GLU A 12 8.22 -11.48 1.21
CA GLU A 12 9.21 -10.88 2.10
C GLU A 12 8.80 -9.46 2.54
N GLN A 13 8.23 -8.66 1.64
CA GLN A 13 7.68 -7.34 1.97
C GLN A 13 6.57 -7.45 3.02
N ALA A 14 5.60 -8.34 2.83
CA ALA A 14 4.52 -8.57 3.79
C ALA A 14 5.07 -9.07 5.14
N LEU A 15 5.99 -10.04 5.12
CA LEU A 15 6.58 -10.59 6.34
C LEU A 15 7.39 -9.53 7.12
N ALA A 16 8.08 -8.64 6.42
CA ALA A 16 8.79 -7.52 7.05
C ALA A 16 7.82 -6.58 7.77
N LEU A 17 6.67 -6.27 7.16
CA LEU A 17 5.61 -5.47 7.79
C LEU A 17 5.07 -6.17 9.05
N VAL A 18 4.74 -7.46 8.98
CA VAL A 18 4.28 -8.24 10.15
C VAL A 18 5.29 -8.18 11.28
N ARG A 19 6.58 -8.43 10.99
CA ARG A 19 7.64 -8.52 12.02
C ARG A 19 7.99 -7.19 12.66
N THR A 20 7.72 -6.08 11.99
CA THR A 20 8.03 -4.73 12.49
C THR A 20 6.80 -4.02 13.07
N ALA A 21 5.61 -4.57 12.88
CA ALA A 21 4.38 -4.01 13.41
C ALA A 21 4.28 -4.14 14.93
N PHE A 22 3.94 -3.02 15.58
CA PHE A 22 3.50 -3.01 16.98
C PHE A 22 2.00 -3.31 17.13
N SER A 23 1.20 -3.00 16.09
CA SER A 23 -0.24 -3.24 16.08
C SER A 23 -0.57 -4.73 15.97
N THR A 24 -1.43 -5.23 16.83
CA THR A 24 -1.92 -6.61 16.77
C THR A 24 -2.76 -6.88 15.52
N SER A 25 -3.45 -5.88 14.96
CA SER A 25 -4.20 -6.04 13.71
C SER A 25 -3.28 -6.44 12.57
N VAL A 26 -2.12 -5.81 12.47
CA VAL A 26 -1.13 -6.12 11.44
C VAL A 26 -0.33 -7.38 11.81
N ARG A 27 0.17 -7.46 13.05
CA ARG A 27 1.10 -8.52 13.49
C ARG A 27 0.43 -9.89 13.64
N GLU A 28 -0.76 -9.93 14.22
CA GLU A 28 -1.45 -11.18 14.57
C GLU A 28 -2.59 -11.50 13.59
N ALA A 29 -3.36 -10.49 13.17
CA ALA A 29 -4.49 -10.69 12.27
C ALA A 29 -4.12 -10.56 10.78
N GLY A 30 -2.91 -10.10 10.46
CA GLY A 30 -2.44 -9.97 9.08
C GLY A 30 -3.18 -8.91 8.26
N ASP A 31 -3.71 -7.87 8.92
CA ASP A 31 -4.51 -6.82 8.27
C ASP A 31 -3.62 -5.82 7.50
N LEU A 32 -3.02 -6.33 6.44
CA LEU A 32 -2.10 -5.64 5.55
C LEU A 32 -2.18 -6.19 4.14
N SER A 33 -1.56 -5.49 3.19
CA SER A 33 -1.25 -6.00 1.85
C SER A 33 0.07 -5.44 1.36
N ALA A 34 0.70 -6.16 0.43
CA ALA A 34 1.95 -5.77 -0.22
C ALA A 34 1.89 -6.14 -1.70
N GLY A 35 2.39 -5.28 -2.58
CA GLY A 35 2.38 -5.52 -4.02
C GLY A 35 3.40 -4.72 -4.81
N ILE A 36 3.66 -5.23 -6.01
CA ILE A 36 4.55 -4.63 -7.02
C ILE A 36 3.68 -4.24 -8.22
N TYR A 37 3.95 -3.05 -8.74
CA TYR A 37 3.23 -2.44 -9.86
C TYR A 37 4.23 -2.02 -10.94
N ASP A 38 3.80 -2.03 -12.20
CA ASP A 38 4.58 -1.44 -13.28
C ASP A 38 4.52 0.10 -13.26
N THR A 39 5.23 0.74 -14.18
CA THR A 39 5.31 2.21 -14.28
C THR A 39 3.99 2.88 -14.67
N GLU A 40 2.99 2.11 -15.11
CA GLU A 40 1.64 2.58 -15.42
C GLU A 40 0.67 2.31 -14.24
N GLY A 41 1.16 1.81 -13.11
CA GLY A 41 0.38 1.53 -11.92
C GLY A 41 -0.41 0.21 -11.99
N ARG A 42 -0.14 -0.66 -12.96
CA ARG A 42 -0.81 -1.97 -13.04
C ARG A 42 -0.13 -2.97 -12.12
N MET A 43 -0.92 -3.70 -11.33
CA MET A 43 -0.41 -4.72 -10.41
C MET A 43 0.23 -5.88 -11.18
N ILE A 44 1.46 -6.23 -10.82
CA ILE A 44 2.21 -7.37 -11.37
C ILE A 44 2.13 -8.57 -10.44
N ALA A 45 2.35 -8.35 -9.13
CA ALA A 45 2.40 -9.38 -8.12
C ALA A 45 1.97 -8.81 -6.75
N GLN A 46 1.48 -9.68 -5.88
CA GLN A 46 1.05 -9.33 -4.54
C GLN A 46 1.28 -10.49 -3.57
N ALA A 47 1.40 -10.17 -2.28
CA ALA A 47 1.49 -11.18 -1.23
C ALA A 47 0.15 -11.92 -1.07
N VAL A 48 0.22 -13.23 -0.82
CA VAL A 48 -0.95 -14.10 -0.61
C VAL A 48 -1.67 -13.76 0.70
N THR A 49 -0.95 -13.19 1.66
CA THR A 49 -1.48 -12.75 2.96
C THR A 49 -2.35 -11.49 2.88
N GLY A 50 -2.44 -10.84 1.72
CA GLY A 50 -3.20 -9.61 1.53
C GLY A 50 -4.71 -9.78 1.65
N THR A 51 -5.35 -8.99 2.51
CA THR A 51 -6.82 -8.91 2.57
C THR A 51 -7.39 -8.43 1.22
N PRO A 52 -8.34 -9.14 0.57
CA PRO A 52 -8.79 -8.81 -0.78
C PRO A 52 -9.27 -7.36 -0.99
N GLY A 53 -9.85 -6.75 0.06
CA GLY A 53 -10.25 -5.35 0.05
C GLY A 53 -9.07 -4.39 -0.15
N HIS A 54 -7.97 -4.61 0.55
CA HIS A 54 -6.74 -3.83 0.42
C HIS A 54 -6.09 -3.98 -0.95
N VAL A 55 -6.08 -5.19 -1.50
CA VAL A 55 -5.42 -5.49 -2.77
C VAL A 55 -6.02 -4.67 -3.91
N ASN A 56 -7.34 -4.70 -4.05
CA ASN A 56 -8.02 -3.99 -5.13
C ASN A 56 -7.94 -2.47 -4.96
N THR A 57 -8.06 -1.99 -3.72
CA THR A 57 -8.03 -0.56 -3.43
C THR A 57 -6.61 0.01 -3.53
N MET A 58 -5.58 -0.75 -3.14
CA MET A 58 -4.18 -0.39 -3.33
C MET A 58 -3.83 -0.27 -4.82
N ALA A 59 -4.41 -1.11 -5.69
CA ALA A 59 -4.23 -0.99 -7.13
C ALA A 59 -4.77 0.33 -7.68
N ALA A 60 -5.94 0.78 -7.20
CA ALA A 60 -6.46 2.11 -7.54
C ALA A 60 -5.62 3.23 -6.93
N ALA A 61 -5.18 3.09 -5.68
CA ALA A 61 -4.39 4.09 -4.97
C ALA A 61 -3.06 4.38 -5.68
N VAL A 62 -2.36 3.36 -6.18
CA VAL A 62 -1.11 3.55 -6.93
C VAL A 62 -1.33 4.40 -8.18
N VAL A 63 -2.41 4.16 -8.93
CA VAL A 63 -2.78 4.98 -10.10
C VAL A 63 -3.09 6.42 -9.66
N ASN A 64 -3.86 6.61 -8.59
CA ASN A 64 -4.17 7.93 -8.06
C ASN A 64 -2.90 8.71 -7.67
N PHE A 65 -1.91 8.07 -7.04
CA PHE A 65 -0.62 8.70 -6.75
C PHE A 65 0.11 9.13 -8.04
N ILE A 66 0.18 8.27 -9.04
CA ILE A 66 0.84 8.58 -10.32
C ILE A 66 0.17 9.79 -10.99
N GLU A 67 -1.16 9.84 -11.00
CA GLU A 67 -1.93 10.93 -11.60
C GLU A 67 -1.80 12.24 -10.82
N ASP A 68 -1.97 12.21 -9.49
CA ASP A 68 -1.93 13.40 -8.63
C ASP A 68 -0.52 14.02 -8.55
N ILE A 69 0.51 13.18 -8.44
CA ILE A 69 1.91 13.62 -8.38
C ILE A 69 2.39 13.96 -9.79
N GLY A 70 2.03 13.20 -10.80
CA GLY A 70 2.48 13.40 -12.16
C GLY A 70 3.94 12.99 -12.40
N PRO A 71 4.28 12.56 -13.62
CA PRO A 71 5.53 11.85 -13.92
C PRO A 71 6.81 12.67 -13.71
N HIS A 72 6.72 14.00 -13.69
CA HIS A 72 7.87 14.90 -13.53
C HIS A 72 8.22 15.19 -12.06
N ARG A 73 7.39 14.72 -11.11
CA ARG A 73 7.56 14.94 -9.67
C ARG A 73 7.75 13.64 -8.89
N ILE A 74 8.10 12.56 -9.60
CA ILE A 74 8.41 11.27 -9.01
C ILE A 74 9.92 11.12 -8.94
N TYR A 75 10.48 11.05 -7.74
CA TYR A 75 11.94 11.00 -7.54
C TYR A 75 12.38 9.72 -6.82
N GLU A 76 13.63 9.32 -7.07
CA GLU A 76 14.24 8.18 -6.38
C GLU A 76 14.41 8.49 -4.89
N GLY A 77 13.96 7.57 -4.04
CA GLY A 77 14.01 7.72 -2.58
C GLY A 77 12.72 8.27 -1.94
N ASP A 78 11.75 8.69 -2.75
CA ASP A 78 10.48 9.18 -2.21
C ASP A 78 9.61 8.07 -1.60
N SER A 79 8.72 8.47 -0.70
CA SER A 79 7.65 7.63 -0.13
C SER A 79 6.36 8.44 -0.13
N TYR A 80 5.35 7.97 -0.82
CA TYR A 80 4.04 8.60 -0.85
C TYR A 80 3.10 7.88 0.10
N ILE A 81 2.25 8.61 0.80
CA ILE A 81 1.33 8.06 1.81
C ILE A 81 -0.04 8.70 1.68
N THR A 82 -1.08 7.90 1.83
CA THR A 82 -2.47 8.37 1.89
C THR A 82 -3.30 7.47 2.78
N ASN A 83 -4.31 8.06 3.41
CA ASN A 83 -5.46 7.37 3.99
C ASN A 83 -6.77 8.02 3.51
N ASP A 84 -6.73 8.77 2.40
CA ASP A 84 -7.91 9.37 1.79
C ASP A 84 -8.91 8.26 1.44
N PRO A 85 -10.13 8.25 2.02
CA PRO A 85 -11.07 7.16 1.84
C PRO A 85 -11.64 7.10 0.42
N TRP A 86 -11.56 8.19 -0.35
CA TRP A 86 -12.03 8.25 -1.73
C TRP A 86 -10.97 7.81 -2.74
N LYS A 87 -9.69 7.88 -2.36
CA LYS A 87 -8.56 7.48 -3.21
C LYS A 87 -7.85 6.21 -2.76
N GLY A 88 -8.14 5.74 -1.54
CA GLY A 88 -7.57 4.55 -0.90
C GLY A 88 -8.62 3.47 -0.65
N THR A 89 -8.75 3.01 0.61
CA THR A 89 -9.47 1.77 0.94
C THR A 89 -10.94 1.93 1.31
N GLY A 90 -11.52 3.12 1.17
CA GLY A 90 -12.91 3.39 1.54
C GLY A 90 -13.11 3.78 3.01
N HIS A 91 -12.05 3.79 3.83
CA HIS A 91 -12.10 4.30 5.20
C HIS A 91 -10.72 4.82 5.65
N LEU A 92 -10.71 5.62 6.72
CA LEU A 92 -9.52 6.36 7.16
C LEU A 92 -8.44 5.52 7.86
N HIS A 93 -8.77 4.30 8.30
CA HIS A 93 -7.90 3.49 9.14
C HIS A 93 -6.77 2.80 8.38
N ASP A 94 -6.91 2.64 7.07
CA ASP A 94 -5.86 2.02 6.28
C ASP A 94 -4.97 3.08 5.66
N PHE A 95 -3.67 2.92 5.86
CA PHE A 95 -2.66 3.76 5.23
C PHE A 95 -2.03 2.99 4.09
N THR A 96 -2.11 3.55 2.89
CA THR A 96 -1.38 3.05 1.72
C THR A 96 -0.12 3.86 1.54
N VAL A 97 1.02 3.16 1.46
CA VAL A 97 2.33 3.73 1.17
C VAL A 97 2.81 3.21 -0.19
N VAL A 98 3.32 4.10 -1.03
CA VAL A 98 3.84 3.79 -2.37
C VAL A 98 5.26 4.34 -2.52
N ASN A 99 6.17 3.47 -2.96
CA ASN A 99 7.57 3.79 -3.20
C ASN A 99 7.91 3.59 -4.68
N PRO A 100 8.36 4.63 -5.40
CA PRO A 100 8.88 4.46 -6.75
C PRO A 100 10.25 3.75 -6.71
N VAL A 101 10.43 2.77 -7.59
CA VAL A 101 11.66 2.00 -7.69
C VAL A 101 12.41 2.40 -8.94
N PHE A 102 13.67 2.80 -8.76
CA PHE A 102 14.54 3.23 -9.84
C PHE A 102 15.66 2.23 -10.10
N ARG A 103 16.11 2.18 -11.35
CA ARG A 103 17.31 1.46 -11.75
C ARG A 103 18.06 2.28 -12.79
N ASN A 104 19.32 2.61 -12.49
CA ASN A 104 20.16 3.45 -13.36
C ASN A 104 19.48 4.79 -13.72
N GLY A 105 18.82 5.43 -12.74
CA GLY A 105 18.12 6.70 -12.93
C GLY A 105 16.78 6.62 -13.68
N ASN A 106 16.29 5.43 -14.02
CA ASN A 106 14.99 5.25 -14.67
C ASN A 106 13.99 4.59 -13.71
N LEU A 107 12.76 5.12 -13.65
CA LEU A 107 11.65 4.48 -12.96
C LEU A 107 11.33 3.14 -13.63
N VAL A 108 11.28 2.07 -12.84
CA VAL A 108 11.04 0.70 -13.36
C VAL A 108 9.82 0.01 -12.75
N ALA A 109 9.37 0.44 -11.57
CA ALA A 109 8.23 -0.13 -10.87
C ALA A 109 7.78 0.78 -9.72
N PHE A 110 6.65 0.44 -9.11
CA PHE A 110 6.28 0.91 -7.77
C PHE A 110 6.10 -0.27 -6.84
N PHE A 111 6.55 -0.12 -5.60
CA PHE A 111 6.21 -1.03 -4.52
C PHE A 111 5.17 -0.33 -3.66
N ALA A 112 4.13 -1.05 -3.25
CA ALA A 112 3.13 -0.49 -2.36
C ALA A 112 2.79 -1.46 -1.24
N CYS A 113 2.41 -0.90 -0.10
CA CYS A 113 1.76 -1.64 0.95
C CYS A 113 0.59 -0.85 1.53
N THR A 114 -0.36 -1.57 2.08
CA THR A 114 -1.45 -1.02 2.88
C THR A 114 -1.42 -1.71 4.24
N ALA A 115 -1.62 -0.97 5.32
CA ALA A 115 -1.74 -1.54 6.66
C ALA A 115 -2.82 -0.83 7.47
N HIS A 116 -3.55 -1.61 8.25
CA HIS A 116 -4.59 -1.09 9.11
C HIS A 116 -4.03 -0.49 10.41
N VAL A 117 -4.51 0.70 10.77
CA VAL A 117 -4.20 1.40 12.01
C VAL A 117 -5.47 1.55 12.84
N VAL A 118 -5.40 1.08 14.09
CA VAL A 118 -6.58 0.97 14.97
C VAL A 118 -7.17 2.32 15.38
N ASP A 119 -6.41 3.40 15.30
CA ASP A 119 -6.85 4.74 15.67
C ASP A 119 -6.17 5.79 14.79
N VAL A 120 -6.96 6.75 14.34
CA VAL A 120 -6.55 7.90 13.52
C VAL A 120 -6.91 9.24 14.17
N GLY A 121 -7.29 9.23 15.45
CA GLY A 121 -7.61 10.43 16.23
C GLY A 121 -9.02 10.97 16.01
N GLY A 122 -9.94 10.14 15.51
CA GLY A 122 -11.34 10.51 15.28
C GLY A 122 -12.18 10.53 16.57
N ARG A 123 -13.51 10.46 16.43
CA ARG A 123 -14.45 10.44 17.57
C ARG A 123 -14.34 9.19 18.47
N GLY A 124 -13.52 8.22 18.10
CA GLY A 124 -13.38 6.93 18.76
C GLY A 124 -14.15 5.82 18.05
N TYR A 125 -14.13 4.62 18.63
CA TYR A 125 -14.82 3.45 18.09
C TYR A 125 -16.34 3.58 18.23
N GLY A 126 -17.01 4.01 17.17
CA GLY A 126 -18.47 4.09 17.11
C GLY A 126 -18.99 4.62 15.78
N PRO A 127 -20.27 4.41 15.45
CA PRO A 127 -20.89 4.89 14.22
C PRO A 127 -21.33 6.37 14.30
N ASP A 128 -21.01 7.08 15.38
CA ASP A 128 -21.52 8.43 15.67
C ASP A 128 -20.85 9.55 14.86
N ALA A 129 -19.87 9.22 14.01
CA ALA A 129 -19.29 10.18 13.08
C ALA A 129 -20.33 10.59 12.04
N THR A 130 -20.56 11.90 11.91
CA THR A 130 -21.55 12.46 10.97
C THR A 130 -20.96 12.79 9.60
N GLU A 131 -19.63 12.86 9.52
CA GLU A 131 -18.86 13.17 8.33
C GLU A 131 -17.47 12.51 8.42
N VAL A 132 -16.78 12.48 7.28
CA VAL A 132 -15.37 12.04 7.15
C VAL A 132 -14.45 13.21 7.46
#